data_AF-A0AAU7N1A4-F1
#
_entry.id   AF-A0AAU7N1A4-F1
#
_cell.length_a   1.000
_cell.length_b   1.000
_cell.length_c   1.000
_cell.angle_alpha   90.00
_cell.angle_beta   90.00
_cell.angle_gamma   90.00
#
_symmetry.space_group_name_H-M   'P 1'
#
loop_
_entity.id
_entity.type
_entity.pdbx_description
1 polymer ?
#
loop_
_entity_poly.entity_id
_entity_poly.type
_entity_poly.pdbx_seq_one_letter_code
_entity_poly.pdbx_strand_id
1 'polypeptide(L)'
;MAQKVFKHIHPYEPFLLEKATKVIVGTLPPPRFTTGELKPQDVDFCYGSCNGQLWPILDSIFNLGLKYETTQEAVEQRKRFLMKNKIGVCDIVESAEREKIDASDLGMQNVVLRDLVGYLQEFDNIETLLFMGGNSKNGPEYFFRKQLKEHGLKLKVVSDIVPRIHHLELPLESGKSVQAASRTIKTVSLIAPSGAANRAVGSLPAYKDLKNKNPEFNTLDFRVMQYSEFF
;
A
#
# COMPACT_ATOMS: atom_id res chain seq x y z
N MET A 1 34.95 11.22 9.35
CA MET A 1 34.63 9.98 8.62
C MET A 1 33.29 10.18 7.93
N ALA A 2 33.19 10.00 6.61
CA ALA A 2 31.91 10.13 5.92
C ALA A 2 30.93 9.08 6.48
N GLN A 3 29.76 9.53 6.91
CA GLN A 3 28.72 8.64 7.44
C GLN A 3 28.29 7.70 6.32
N LYS A 4 28.39 6.38 6.56
CA LYS A 4 28.01 5.37 5.57
C LYS A 4 26.50 5.40 5.39
N VAL A 5 26.04 6.00 4.30
CA VAL A 5 24.62 6.05 3.92
C VAL A 5 24.18 4.65 3.46
N PHE A 6 23.08 4.15 4.03
CA PHE A 6 22.48 2.89 3.60
C PHE A 6 21.61 3.11 2.36
N LYS A 7 21.85 2.33 1.31
CA LYS A 7 20.99 2.29 0.11
C LYS A 7 19.86 1.31 0.34
N HIS A 8 18.65 1.83 0.54
CA HIS A 8 17.44 1.05 0.71
C HIS A 8 16.79 0.87 -0.67
N ILE A 9 16.82 -0.36 -1.19
CA ILE A 9 16.26 -0.71 -2.50
C ILE A 9 15.10 -1.66 -2.30
N HIS A 10 14.01 -1.46 -3.02
CA HIS A 10 12.86 -2.35 -2.99
C HIS A 10 13.28 -3.74 -3.54
N PRO A 11 13.02 -4.85 -2.82
CA PRO A 11 13.52 -6.18 -3.19
C PRO A 11 12.73 -6.86 -4.32
N TYR A 12 11.50 -6.42 -4.59
CA TYR A 12 10.57 -7.05 -5.53
C TYR A 12 10.16 -6.10 -6.63
N GLU A 13 9.98 -6.59 -7.86
CA GLU A 13 9.25 -5.87 -8.89
C GLU A 13 7.78 -5.66 -8.49
N PRO A 14 7.09 -4.64 -9.03
CA PRO A 14 5.65 -4.51 -8.89
C PRO A 14 4.92 -5.79 -9.31
N PHE A 15 4.05 -6.30 -8.42
CA PHE A 15 3.19 -7.43 -8.73
C PHE A 15 1.93 -6.92 -9.44
N LEU A 16 2.05 -6.58 -10.72
CA LEU A 16 0.94 -6.10 -11.54
C LEU A 16 0.51 -7.19 -12.52
N LEU A 17 -0.77 -7.59 -12.44
CA LEU A 17 -1.36 -8.59 -13.33
C LEU A 17 -2.12 -7.87 -14.44
N GLU A 18 -2.09 -8.39 -15.67
CA GLU A 18 -2.87 -7.83 -16.79
C GLU A 18 -4.36 -7.68 -16.44
N LYS A 19 -4.90 -8.64 -15.67
CA LYS A 19 -6.31 -8.67 -15.25
C LYS A 19 -6.57 -7.94 -13.94
N ALA A 20 -5.58 -7.27 -13.34
CA ALA A 20 -5.75 -6.59 -12.07
C ALA A 20 -6.74 -5.42 -12.22
N THR A 21 -7.72 -5.35 -11.32
CA THR A 21 -8.70 -4.25 -11.27
C THR A 21 -8.46 -3.33 -10.07
N LYS A 22 -7.74 -3.82 -9.06
CA LYS A 22 -7.32 -3.05 -7.89
C LYS A 22 -5.82 -3.18 -7.70
N VAL A 23 -5.16 -2.13 -7.20
CA VAL A 23 -3.75 -2.18 -6.77
C VAL A 23 -3.60 -1.71 -5.34
N ILE A 24 -2.98 -2.53 -4.51
CA ILE A 24 -2.49 -2.14 -3.19
C ILE A 24 -1.22 -1.32 -3.37
N VAL A 25 -1.18 -0.12 -2.80
CA VAL A 25 -0.04 0.78 -2.89
C VAL A 25 0.50 1.10 -1.51
N GLY A 26 1.72 0.65 -1.24
CA GLY A 26 2.49 0.99 -0.03
C GLY A 26 3.63 1.95 -0.30
N THR A 27 4.47 2.13 0.72
CA THR A 27 5.62 3.03 0.63
C THR A 27 6.86 2.28 0.19
N LEU A 28 7.46 1.50 1.10
CA LEU A 28 8.70 0.74 0.91
C LEU A 28 8.76 -0.31 2.04
N PRO A 29 9.19 -1.57 1.79
CA PRO A 29 9.32 -2.57 2.84
C PRO A 29 10.43 -2.19 3.83
N PRO A 30 10.54 -2.87 4.99
CA PRO A 30 11.62 -2.59 5.93
C PRO A 30 13.02 -2.88 5.34
N PRO A 31 14.08 -2.13 5.73
CA PRO A 31 15.43 -2.26 5.16
C PRO A 31 16.01 -3.68 5.09
N ARG A 32 15.64 -4.55 6.04
CA ARG A 32 16.11 -5.95 6.08
C ARG A 32 15.67 -6.78 4.87
N PHE A 33 14.62 -6.35 4.18
CA PHE A 33 14.19 -6.96 2.93
C PHE A 33 15.15 -6.63 1.78
N THR A 34 15.79 -5.45 1.78
CA THR A 34 16.87 -5.12 0.83
C THR A 34 18.08 -6.04 0.99
N THR A 35 18.42 -6.40 2.24
CA THR A 35 19.60 -7.23 2.54
C THR A 35 19.31 -8.73 2.53
N GLY A 36 18.04 -9.14 2.51
CA GLY A 36 17.63 -10.54 2.66
C GLY A 36 17.77 -11.07 4.10
N GLU A 37 18.05 -10.21 5.08
CA GLU A 37 18.14 -10.56 6.51
C GLU A 37 16.75 -10.68 7.14
N LEU A 38 15.94 -11.58 6.57
CA LEU A 38 14.56 -11.81 6.97
C LEU A 38 14.49 -12.45 8.36
N LYS A 39 13.47 -12.06 9.13
CA LYS A 39 13.12 -12.76 10.38
C LYS A 39 12.42 -14.09 10.03
N PRO A 40 12.44 -15.09 10.93
CA PRO A 40 11.77 -16.37 10.69
C PRO A 40 10.26 -16.27 10.38
N GLN A 41 9.62 -15.20 10.85
CA GLN A 41 8.20 -14.91 10.63
C GLN A 41 7.94 -13.89 9.51
N ASP A 42 8.99 -13.45 8.82
CA ASP A 42 8.84 -12.69 7.59
C ASP A 42 8.56 -13.67 6.45
N VAL A 43 7.70 -13.27 5.52
CA VAL A 43 7.50 -13.96 4.25
C VAL A 43 8.24 -13.16 3.18
N ASP A 44 9.02 -13.83 2.35
CA ASP A 44 9.79 -13.19 1.29
C ASP A 44 8.89 -12.78 0.10
N PHE A 45 7.99 -11.83 0.36
CA PHE A 45 7.02 -11.30 -0.58
C PHE A 45 6.56 -9.89 -0.15
N CYS A 46 5.88 -9.17 -1.04
CA CYS A 46 5.30 -7.85 -0.74
C CYS A 46 4.47 -7.88 0.55
N TYR A 47 4.65 -6.87 1.40
CA TYR A 47 4.05 -6.78 2.75
C TYR A 47 4.35 -7.97 3.68
N GLY A 48 5.32 -8.82 3.37
CA GLY A 48 5.60 -10.04 4.13
C GLY A 48 6.28 -9.82 5.48
N SER A 49 6.57 -8.58 5.86
CA SER A 49 7.13 -8.25 7.17
C SER A 49 6.20 -8.66 8.31
N CYS A 50 6.70 -9.41 9.29
CA CYS A 50 5.98 -9.79 10.51
C CYS A 50 5.55 -8.59 11.37
N ASN A 51 6.19 -7.43 11.19
CA ASN A 51 5.82 -6.18 11.85
C ASN A 51 4.63 -5.45 11.15
N GLY A 52 4.22 -5.93 9.96
CA GLY A 52 3.12 -5.40 9.19
C GLY A 52 1.82 -6.16 9.46
N GLN A 53 0.68 -5.53 9.22
CA GLN A 53 -0.63 -6.08 9.53
C GLN A 53 -1.48 -6.37 8.29
N LEU A 54 -0.99 -6.14 7.06
CA LEU A 54 -1.80 -6.31 5.86
C LEU A 54 -2.28 -7.76 5.71
N TRP A 55 -1.35 -8.72 5.72
CA TRP A 55 -1.69 -10.13 5.60
C TRP A 55 -2.56 -10.63 6.76
N PRO A 56 -2.28 -10.32 8.04
CA PRO A 56 -3.21 -10.64 9.14
C PRO A 56 -4.62 -10.07 8.97
N ILE A 57 -4.75 -8.83 8.46
CA ILE A 57 -6.06 -8.22 8.18
C ILE A 57 -6.79 -9.00 7.10
N LEU A 58 -6.13 -9.28 5.97
CA LEU A 58 -6.73 -10.01 4.85
C LEU A 58 -7.03 -11.47 5.20
N ASP A 59 -6.18 -12.11 6.00
CA ASP A 59 -6.41 -13.46 6.50
C ASP A 59 -7.69 -13.54 7.36
N SER A 60 -7.91 -12.53 8.21
CA SER A 60 -9.14 -12.41 9.01
C SER A 60 -10.38 -12.16 8.15
N ILE A 61 -10.31 -11.25 7.17
CA ILE A 61 -11.45 -10.90 6.29
C ILE A 61 -11.88 -12.11 5.44
N PHE A 62 -10.92 -12.84 4.88
CA PHE A 62 -11.18 -13.88 3.89
C PHE A 62 -11.00 -15.31 4.41
N ASN A 63 -10.64 -15.49 5.70
CA ASN A 63 -10.39 -16.77 6.34
C ASN A 63 -9.41 -17.64 5.52
N LEU A 64 -8.21 -17.10 5.24
CA LEU A 64 -7.28 -17.70 4.27
C LEU A 64 -6.42 -18.83 4.87
N GLY A 65 -6.22 -18.84 6.18
CA GLY A 65 -5.31 -19.77 6.86
C GLY A 65 -3.86 -19.57 6.42
N LEU A 66 -3.39 -18.31 6.42
CA LEU A 66 -2.05 -18.00 5.94
C LEU A 66 -0.95 -18.54 6.85
N LYS A 67 0.10 -19.04 6.21
CA LYS A 67 1.40 -19.33 6.81
C LYS A 67 2.24 -18.05 6.86
N TYR A 68 3.07 -17.93 7.90
CA TYR A 68 3.87 -16.74 8.17
C TYR A 68 5.36 -17.06 8.28
N GLU A 69 5.76 -18.28 7.97
CA GLU A 69 7.15 -18.68 7.90
C GLU A 69 7.80 -18.23 6.58
N THR A 70 9.12 -18.03 6.59
CA THR A 70 9.93 -17.72 5.41
C THR A 70 10.02 -18.92 4.46
N THR A 71 8.92 -19.25 3.79
CA THR A 71 8.77 -20.43 2.94
C THR A 71 8.09 -20.08 1.62
N GLN A 72 8.39 -20.86 0.58
CA GLN A 72 7.72 -20.70 -0.72
C GLN A 72 6.21 -20.91 -0.62
N GLU A 73 5.76 -21.81 0.27
CA GLU A 73 4.33 -22.05 0.47
C GLU A 73 3.58 -20.80 0.94
N ALA A 74 4.15 -20.06 1.89
CA ALA A 74 3.61 -18.80 2.37
C ALA A 74 3.54 -17.74 1.25
N VAL A 75 4.55 -17.68 0.38
CA VAL A 75 4.56 -16.80 -0.80
C VAL A 75 3.44 -17.18 -1.77
N GLU A 76 3.29 -18.46 -2.08
CA GLU A 76 2.28 -18.94 -3.03
C GLU A 76 0.84 -18.77 -2.52
N GLN A 77 0.58 -18.87 -1.21
CA GLN A 77 -0.72 -18.53 -0.64
C GLN A 77 -1.12 -17.08 -0.94
N ARG A 78 -0.18 -16.15 -0.80
CA ARG A 78 -0.37 -14.71 -1.05
C ARG A 78 -0.61 -14.43 -2.52
N LYS A 79 0.22 -14.99 -3.41
CA LYS A 79 0.02 -14.89 -4.87
C LYS A 79 -1.33 -15.45 -5.29
N ARG A 80 -1.73 -16.63 -4.80
CA ARG A 80 -3.05 -17.24 -5.11
C ARG A 80 -4.20 -16.31 -4.72
N PHE A 81 -4.14 -15.73 -3.53
CA PHE A 81 -5.14 -14.76 -3.08
C PHE A 81 -5.21 -13.54 -4.01
N LEU A 82 -4.06 -12.93 -4.32
CA LEU A 82 -3.98 -11.75 -5.18
C LEU A 82 -4.49 -12.02 -6.60
N MET A 83 -4.07 -13.13 -7.21
CA MET A 83 -4.52 -13.53 -8.54
C MET A 83 -6.03 -13.81 -8.57
N LYS A 84 -6.54 -14.57 -7.61
CA LYS A 84 -7.98 -14.90 -7.51
C LYS A 84 -8.85 -13.64 -7.42
N ASN A 85 -8.38 -12.64 -6.67
CA ASN A 85 -9.12 -11.40 -6.44
C ASN A 85 -8.75 -10.26 -7.41
N LYS A 86 -7.89 -10.52 -8.41
CA LYS A 86 -7.42 -9.52 -9.38
C LYS A 86 -6.80 -8.29 -8.72
N ILE A 87 -5.97 -8.52 -7.71
CA ILE A 87 -5.30 -7.48 -6.93
C ILE A 87 -3.82 -7.45 -7.32
N GLY A 88 -3.34 -6.30 -7.76
CA GLY A 88 -1.92 -6.01 -7.89
C GLY A 88 -1.33 -5.41 -6.61
N VAL A 89 -0.01 -5.41 -6.48
CA VAL A 89 0.72 -4.76 -5.38
C VAL A 89 1.90 -3.97 -5.93
N CYS A 90 1.98 -2.68 -5.57
CA CYS A 90 3.07 -1.81 -5.97
C CYS A 90 3.38 -0.81 -4.85
N ASP A 91 4.46 -1.03 -4.10
CA ASP A 91 5.01 0.01 -3.22
C ASP A 91 5.62 1.11 -4.09
N ILE A 92 5.32 2.38 -3.78
CA ILE A 92 5.60 3.52 -4.67
C ILE A 92 7.07 3.94 -4.70
N VAL A 93 7.85 3.60 -3.67
CA VAL A 93 9.27 3.91 -3.60
C VAL A 93 10.08 2.74 -4.17
N GLU A 94 10.87 3.02 -5.19
CA GLU A 94 11.82 2.06 -5.77
C GLU A 94 13.08 1.97 -4.92
N SER A 95 13.62 3.13 -4.53
CA SER A 95 14.76 3.19 -3.62
C SER A 95 14.82 4.51 -2.86
N ALA A 96 15.57 4.51 -1.75
CA ALA A 96 15.87 5.67 -0.94
C ALA A 96 17.21 5.51 -0.25
N GLU A 97 17.75 6.62 0.24
CA GLU A 97 18.92 6.65 1.09
C GLU A 97 18.53 6.85 2.56
N ARG A 98 19.29 6.24 3.47
CA ARG A 98 19.04 6.31 4.92
C ARG A 98 20.33 6.50 5.70
N GLU A 99 20.36 7.52 6.55
CA GLU A 99 21.39 7.68 7.58
C GLU A 99 21.19 6.72 8.75
N LYS A 100 19.91 6.50 9.13
CA LYS A 100 19.50 5.56 10.16
C LYS A 100 18.69 4.43 9.53
N ILE A 101 19.13 3.19 9.76
CA ILE A 101 18.49 1.99 9.21
C ILE A 101 17.26 1.64 10.07
N ASP A 102 16.11 2.22 9.71
CA ASP A 102 14.80 1.90 10.27
C ASP A 102 13.72 1.86 9.17
N ALA A 103 12.49 1.47 9.55
CA ALA A 103 11.35 1.38 8.64
C ALA A 103 10.48 2.65 8.64
N SER A 104 10.97 3.77 9.17
CA SER A 104 10.20 5.03 9.20
C SER A 104 10.21 5.68 7.82
N ASP A 105 9.05 6.12 7.33
CA ASP A 105 8.96 6.86 6.07
C ASP A 105 9.66 8.22 6.15
N LEU A 106 9.69 8.84 7.34
CA LEU A 106 10.32 10.15 7.56
C LEU A 106 11.84 10.12 7.45
N GLY A 107 12.46 8.95 7.64
CA GLY A 107 13.91 8.77 7.57
C GLY A 107 14.46 8.61 6.15
N MET A 108 13.59 8.56 5.13
CA MET A 108 14.00 8.42 3.73
C MET A 108 14.52 9.74 3.16
N GLN A 109 15.68 9.66 2.51
CA GLN A 109 16.30 10.72 1.73
C GLN A 109 16.47 10.27 0.28
N ASN A 110 16.67 11.22 -0.65
CA ASN A 110 16.96 10.93 -2.07
C ASN A 110 16.03 9.86 -2.68
N VAL A 111 14.73 10.01 -2.43
CA VAL A 111 13.70 9.03 -2.80
C VAL A 111 13.55 8.95 -4.32
N VAL A 112 13.69 7.75 -4.86
CA VAL A 112 13.37 7.38 -6.24
C VAL A 112 12.03 6.67 -6.25
N LEU A 113 11.10 7.19 -7.05
CA LEU A 113 9.73 6.66 -7.14
C LEU A 113 9.59 5.74 -8.36
N ARG A 114 8.72 4.73 -8.22
CA ARG A 114 8.22 3.94 -9.35
C ARG A 114 7.16 4.70 -10.11
N ASP A 115 7.06 4.50 -11.42
CA ASP A 115 6.10 5.23 -12.25
C ASP A 115 4.66 4.69 -12.14
N LEU A 116 3.99 5.00 -11.03
CA LEU A 116 2.62 4.56 -10.80
C LEU A 116 1.63 5.17 -11.80
N VAL A 117 1.89 6.36 -12.32
CA VAL A 117 1.07 6.97 -13.38
C VAL A 117 1.24 6.20 -14.69
N GLY A 118 2.48 5.88 -15.07
CA GLY A 118 2.77 5.03 -16.22
C GLY A 118 2.12 3.66 -16.14
N TYR A 119 2.18 2.99 -14.98
CA TYR A 119 1.46 1.72 -14.79
C TYR A 119 -0.05 1.87 -14.95
N LEU A 120 -0.65 2.98 -14.51
CA LEU A 120 -2.07 3.22 -14.77
C LEU A 120 -2.36 3.49 -16.26
N GLN A 121 -1.43 3.99 -17.05
CA GLN A 121 -1.60 4.16 -18.50
C GLN A 121 -1.38 2.86 -19.28
N GLU A 122 -0.57 1.96 -18.73
CA GLU A 122 -0.30 0.63 -19.28
C GLU A 122 -1.44 -0.34 -18.99
N PHE A 123 -1.93 -0.37 -17.75
CA PHE A 123 -2.93 -1.33 -17.27
C PHE A 123 -4.34 -0.72 -17.22
N ASP A 124 -5.05 -0.79 -18.34
CA ASP A 124 -6.39 -0.20 -18.53
C ASP A 124 -7.51 -0.84 -17.68
N ASN A 125 -7.24 -1.98 -17.05
CA ASN A 125 -8.18 -2.67 -16.17
C ASN A 125 -8.17 -2.13 -14.73
N ILE A 126 -7.11 -1.43 -14.31
CA ILE A 126 -7.00 -0.96 -12.93
C ILE A 126 -7.98 0.18 -12.72
N GLU A 127 -9.01 -0.02 -11.90
CA GLU A 127 -10.03 0.99 -11.61
C GLU A 127 -9.85 1.61 -10.22
N THR A 128 -9.14 0.91 -9.32
CA THR A 128 -8.99 1.32 -7.92
C THR A 128 -7.55 1.22 -7.43
N LEU A 129 -7.08 2.28 -6.78
CA LEU A 129 -5.88 2.27 -5.94
C LEU A 129 -6.25 2.24 -4.45
N LEU A 130 -5.66 1.31 -3.71
CA LEU A 130 -5.80 1.19 -2.27
C LEU A 130 -4.49 1.62 -1.61
N PHE A 131 -4.42 2.86 -1.13
CA PHE A 131 -3.25 3.36 -0.43
C PHE A 131 -3.22 2.83 1.01
N MET A 132 -2.15 2.12 1.36
CA MET A 132 -1.91 1.57 2.70
C MET A 132 -1.29 2.60 3.63
N GLY A 133 -1.94 3.77 3.70
CA GLY A 133 -1.47 4.98 4.37
C GLY A 133 -1.97 6.22 3.63
N GLY A 134 -2.38 7.24 4.38
CA GLY A 134 -2.87 8.49 3.79
C GLY A 134 -1.76 9.43 3.30
N ASN A 135 -2.14 10.68 3.04
CA ASN A 135 -1.26 11.79 2.64
C ASN A 135 -0.30 12.29 3.76
N SER A 136 0.17 11.42 4.65
CA SER A 136 1.28 11.76 5.55
C SER A 136 2.56 11.95 4.76
N LYS A 137 3.50 12.76 5.26
CA LYS A 137 4.79 12.99 4.60
C LYS A 137 5.47 11.65 4.28
N ASN A 138 5.88 11.50 3.02
CA ASN A 138 6.50 10.28 2.47
C ASN A 138 5.60 9.03 2.46
N GLY A 139 4.30 9.16 2.70
CA GLY A 139 3.34 8.08 2.52
C GLY A 139 3.01 7.82 1.04
N PRO A 140 2.26 6.75 0.74
CA PRO A 140 1.99 6.36 -0.64
C PRO A 140 1.12 7.38 -1.39
N GLU A 141 0.06 7.90 -0.75
CA GLU A 141 -0.78 8.94 -1.36
C GLU A 141 0.01 10.26 -1.55
N TYR A 142 0.93 10.59 -0.63
CA TYR A 142 1.76 11.79 -0.72
C TYR A 142 2.67 11.76 -1.94
N PHE A 143 3.38 10.64 -2.16
CA PHE A 143 4.24 10.49 -3.33
C PHE A 143 3.43 10.39 -4.62
N PHE A 144 2.25 9.75 -4.60
CA PHE A 144 1.41 9.70 -5.77
C PHE A 144 0.93 11.10 -6.17
N ARG A 145 0.50 11.94 -5.21
CA ARG A 145 0.15 13.34 -5.49
C ARG A 145 1.32 14.13 -6.07
N LYS A 146 2.56 13.84 -5.66
CA LYS A 146 3.77 14.45 -6.25
C LYS A 146 3.91 14.06 -7.73
N GLN A 147 3.78 12.77 -8.06
CA GLN A 147 3.82 12.31 -9.45
C GLN A 147 2.69 12.87 -10.30
N LEU A 148 1.47 12.94 -9.76
CA LEU A 148 0.34 13.53 -10.47
C LEU A 148 0.61 14.99 -10.83
N LYS A 149 1.24 15.75 -9.93
CA LYS A 149 1.60 17.15 -10.20
C LYS A 149 2.58 17.28 -11.37
N GLU A 150 3.53 16.37 -11.51
CA GLU A 150 4.48 16.33 -12.64
C GLU A 150 3.76 16.09 -13.98
N HIS A 151 2.61 15.42 -13.96
CA HIS A 151 1.74 15.19 -15.11
C HIS A 151 0.60 16.23 -15.27
N GLY A 152 0.56 17.28 -14.44
CA GLY A 152 -0.54 18.25 -14.45
C GLY A 152 -1.90 17.67 -13.98
N LEU A 153 -1.90 16.51 -13.33
CA LEU A 153 -3.06 15.80 -12.83
C LEU A 153 -3.34 16.13 -11.36
N LYS A 154 -4.59 15.92 -10.91
CA LYS A 154 -4.99 16.13 -9.51
C LYS A 154 -6.08 15.17 -9.07
N LEU A 155 -6.04 14.79 -7.79
CA LEU A 155 -7.11 14.05 -7.12
C LEU A 155 -8.26 14.99 -6.75
N LYS A 156 -9.48 14.65 -7.18
CA LYS A 156 -10.73 15.29 -6.77
C LYS A 156 -11.27 14.59 -5.51
N VAL A 157 -11.54 15.36 -4.45
CA VAL A 157 -12.07 14.80 -3.19
C VAL A 157 -13.51 14.33 -3.38
N VAL A 158 -13.79 13.10 -2.95
CA VAL A 158 -15.15 12.53 -2.86
C VAL A 158 -15.56 12.39 -1.39
N SER A 159 -14.64 11.95 -0.54
CA SER A 159 -14.81 11.90 0.91
C SER A 159 -13.49 12.25 1.61
N ASP A 160 -13.53 13.19 2.55
CA ASP A 160 -12.38 13.61 3.36
C ASP A 160 -12.29 12.88 4.73
N ILE A 161 -13.30 12.07 5.05
CA ILE A 161 -13.36 11.20 6.21
C ILE A 161 -12.54 9.94 5.94
N VAL A 162 -11.76 9.47 6.92
CA VAL A 162 -10.94 8.26 6.80
C VAL A 162 -11.85 7.01 6.80
N PRO A 163 -11.71 6.09 5.82
CA PRO A 163 -10.76 6.10 4.72
C PRO A 163 -11.13 7.09 3.61
N ARG A 164 -10.18 7.96 3.25
CA ARG A 164 -10.45 9.08 2.31
C ARG A 164 -10.63 8.55 0.91
N ILE A 165 -11.57 9.11 0.18
CA ILE A 165 -11.87 8.70 -1.20
C ILE A 165 -11.66 9.87 -2.14
N HIS A 166 -10.93 9.61 -3.22
CA HIS A 166 -10.75 10.57 -4.30
C HIS A 166 -10.98 9.91 -5.66
N HIS A 167 -11.22 10.74 -6.66
CA HIS A 167 -11.19 10.35 -8.07
C HIS A 167 -10.05 11.05 -8.80
N LEU A 168 -9.37 10.31 -9.66
CA LEU A 168 -8.42 10.80 -10.65
C LEU A 168 -9.04 10.65 -12.03
N GLU A 169 -9.11 11.72 -12.81
CA GLU A 169 -9.35 11.59 -14.26
C GLU A 169 -8.01 11.36 -14.94
N LEU A 170 -7.80 10.16 -15.48
CA LEU A 170 -6.61 9.80 -16.22
C LEU A 170 -6.89 9.87 -17.72
N PRO A 171 -6.20 10.73 -18.48
CA PRO A 171 -6.33 10.78 -19.94
C PRO A 171 -5.97 9.43 -20.55
N LEU A 172 -6.74 9.02 -21.56
CA LEU A 172 -6.41 7.84 -22.36
C LEU A 172 -5.50 8.27 -23.52
N GLU A 173 -4.46 7.50 -23.81
CA GLU A 173 -3.63 7.78 -24.98
C GLU A 173 -4.44 7.63 -26.27
N SER A 174 -4.24 8.58 -27.18
CA SER A 174 -4.86 8.61 -28.51
C SER A 174 -4.56 7.31 -29.26
N GLY A 175 -5.55 6.42 -29.38
CA GLY A 175 -5.43 5.14 -30.09
C GLY A 175 -5.98 3.93 -29.34
N LYS A 176 -6.21 4.02 -28.02
CA LYS A 176 -6.70 2.89 -27.21
C LYS A 176 -8.23 2.81 -27.04
N SER A 177 -8.99 3.88 -27.28
CA SER A 177 -10.47 3.82 -27.27
C SER A 177 -11.09 4.85 -28.21
N VAL A 178 -12.17 4.47 -28.91
CA VAL A 178 -12.91 5.34 -29.86
C VAL A 178 -14.01 6.15 -29.15
N GLN A 179 -14.25 5.92 -27.85
CA GLN A 179 -15.44 6.44 -27.14
C GLN A 179 -15.17 7.29 -25.88
N ALA A 180 -13.99 7.23 -25.25
CA ALA A 180 -13.70 8.03 -24.05
C ALA A 180 -12.33 8.72 -24.12
N ALA A 181 -12.28 10.00 -23.72
CA ALA A 181 -11.05 10.80 -23.69
C ALA A 181 -10.23 10.59 -22.39
N SER A 182 -10.86 10.05 -21.35
CA SER A 182 -10.25 9.77 -20.05
C SER A 182 -11.00 8.64 -19.35
N ARG A 183 -10.35 8.00 -18.38
CA ARG A 183 -10.98 7.07 -17.44
C ARG A 183 -10.83 7.55 -16.00
N THR A 184 -11.80 7.23 -15.16
CA THR A 184 -11.79 7.62 -13.75
C THR A 184 -11.17 6.50 -12.91
N ILE A 185 -10.13 6.83 -12.14
CA ILE A 185 -9.52 5.93 -11.15
C ILE A 185 -10.00 6.35 -9.76
N LYS A 186 -10.59 5.41 -9.03
CA LYS A 186 -10.92 5.59 -7.62
C LYS A 186 -9.66 5.39 -6.78
N THR A 187 -9.42 6.28 -5.82
CA THR A 187 -8.39 6.05 -4.79
C THR A 187 -9.03 6.00 -3.42
N VAL A 188 -8.55 5.07 -2.60
CA VAL A 188 -8.99 4.89 -1.21
C VAL A 188 -7.77 4.90 -0.31
N SER A 189 -7.71 5.86 0.60
CA SER A 189 -6.62 6.00 1.57
C SER A 189 -7.01 5.38 2.89
N LEU A 190 -6.57 4.13 3.06
CA LEU A 190 -6.80 3.33 4.26
C LEU A 190 -5.82 3.72 5.37
N ILE A 191 -6.19 3.36 6.61
CA ILE A 191 -5.27 3.45 7.74
C ILE A 191 -4.14 2.45 7.54
N ALA A 192 -2.89 2.92 7.60
CA ALA A 192 -1.74 2.07 7.35
C ALA A 192 -1.76 0.77 8.19
N PRO A 193 -1.45 -0.39 7.59
CA PRO A 193 -1.40 -1.68 8.25
C PRO A 193 -0.06 -1.84 8.99
N SER A 194 0.24 -0.90 9.89
CA SER A 194 1.48 -0.82 10.63
C SER A 194 1.20 -0.43 12.09
N GLY A 195 1.98 -1.00 13.02
CA GLY A 195 1.92 -0.65 14.43
C GLY A 195 2.17 0.84 14.71
N ALA A 196 2.93 1.52 13.85
CA ALA A 196 3.16 2.96 13.95
C ALA A 196 1.86 3.79 13.86
N ALA A 197 0.84 3.27 13.16
CA ALA A 197 -0.45 3.93 13.03
C ALA A 197 -1.40 3.66 14.22
N ASN A 198 -1.05 2.81 15.18
CA ASN A 198 -1.92 2.47 16.31
C ASN A 198 -2.28 3.69 17.16
N ARG A 199 -1.36 4.64 17.34
CA ARG A 199 -1.63 5.89 18.05
C ARG A 199 -2.68 6.73 17.32
N ALA A 200 -2.58 6.82 16.00
CA ALA A 200 -3.55 7.53 15.18
C ALA A 200 -4.93 6.85 15.27
N VAL A 201 -5.00 5.53 15.14
CA VAL A 201 -6.25 4.76 15.33
C VAL A 201 -6.86 5.03 16.71
N GLY A 202 -6.05 4.98 17.77
CA GLY A 202 -6.48 5.24 19.15
C GLY A 202 -7.07 6.64 19.38
N SER A 203 -6.74 7.60 18.51
CA SER A 203 -7.29 8.96 18.58
C SER A 203 -8.64 9.13 17.87
N LEU A 204 -9.03 8.21 16.99
CA LEU A 204 -10.26 8.31 16.20
C LEU A 204 -11.51 8.17 17.08
N PRO A 205 -12.49 9.08 16.98
CA PRO A 205 -13.75 8.98 17.72
C PRO A 205 -14.47 7.65 17.49
N ALA A 206 -14.59 7.22 16.22
CA ALA A 206 -15.23 5.95 15.86
C ALA A 206 -14.55 4.73 16.53
N TYR A 207 -13.22 4.73 16.65
CA TYR A 207 -12.51 3.66 17.37
C TYR A 207 -12.80 3.69 18.86
N LYS A 208 -12.78 4.88 19.49
CA LYS A 208 -13.08 5.05 20.93
C LYS A 208 -14.49 4.58 21.26
N ASP A 209 -15.47 4.91 20.43
CA ASP A 209 -16.86 4.51 20.62
C ASP A 209 -17.03 2.99 20.57
N LEU A 210 -16.36 2.32 19.62
CA LEU A 210 -16.35 0.85 19.53
C LEU A 210 -15.62 0.20 20.71
N LYS A 211 -14.46 0.75 21.11
CA LYS A 211 -13.69 0.27 22.26
C LYS A 211 -14.46 0.40 23.58
N ASN A 212 -15.23 1.48 23.74
CA ASN A 212 -16.07 1.69 24.91
C ASN A 212 -17.23 0.69 25.00
N LYS A 213 -17.78 0.28 23.85
CA LYS A 213 -18.84 -0.73 23.77
C LYS A 213 -18.30 -2.15 23.95
N ASN A 214 -17.10 -2.43 23.44
CA ASN A 214 -16.43 -3.72 23.56
C ASN A 214 -14.95 -3.51 23.97
N PRO A 215 -14.61 -3.68 25.26
CA PRO A 215 -13.25 -3.53 25.75
C PRO A 215 -12.20 -4.45 25.10
N GLU A 216 -12.59 -5.56 24.48
CA GLU A 216 -11.65 -6.45 23.76
C GLU A 216 -11.34 -5.97 22.34
N PHE A 217 -12.18 -5.10 21.77
CA PHE A 217 -12.00 -4.56 20.42
C PHE A 217 -10.67 -3.79 20.32
N ASN A 218 -9.83 -4.07 19.34
CA ASN A 218 -8.49 -3.51 19.26
C ASN A 218 -8.21 -2.84 17.90
N THR A 219 -7.00 -2.28 17.74
CA THR A 219 -6.66 -1.55 16.51
C THR A 219 -6.53 -2.44 15.28
N LEU A 220 -6.32 -3.75 15.45
CA LEU A 220 -6.38 -4.72 14.36
C LEU A 220 -7.85 -4.91 13.94
N ASP A 221 -8.76 -5.13 14.89
CA ASP A 221 -10.20 -5.31 14.60
C ASP A 221 -10.79 -4.09 13.88
N PHE A 222 -10.39 -2.89 14.28
CA PHE A 222 -10.80 -1.65 13.62
C PHE A 222 -10.34 -1.60 12.16
N ARG A 223 -9.12 -2.07 11.87
CA ARG A 223 -8.63 -2.15 10.49
C ARG A 223 -9.30 -3.27 9.72
N VAL A 224 -9.58 -4.42 10.33
CA VAL A 224 -10.37 -5.50 9.71
C VAL A 224 -11.73 -4.98 9.28
N MET A 225 -12.44 -4.28 10.18
CA MET A 225 -13.70 -3.62 9.87
C MET A 225 -13.55 -2.63 8.70
N GLN A 226 -12.58 -1.72 8.76
CA GLN A 226 -12.38 -0.72 7.71
C GLN A 226 -12.01 -1.34 6.36
N TYR A 227 -11.11 -2.33 6.34
CA TYR A 227 -10.60 -2.94 5.10
C TYR A 227 -11.65 -3.81 4.42
N SER A 228 -12.56 -4.43 5.19
CA SER A 228 -13.61 -5.30 4.65
C SER A 228 -14.55 -4.61 3.66
N GLU A 229 -14.67 -3.28 3.71
CA GLU A 229 -15.51 -2.51 2.79
C GLU A 229 -14.88 -2.30 1.40
N PHE A 230 -13.56 -2.52 1.25
CA PHE A 230 -12.81 -2.15 0.05
C PHE A 230 -12.12 -3.32 -0.67
N PHE A 231 -11.90 -4.43 0.04
CA PHE A 231 -11.29 -5.63 -0.52
C PHE A 231 -12.35 -6.55 -1.08
#